data_AF-A0AA35JUI3-F1
#
_entry.id   AF-A0AA35JUI3-F1
#
_cell.length_a   1.000
_cell.length_b   1.000
_cell.length_c   1.000
_cell.angle_alpha   90.00
_cell.angle_beta   90.00
_cell.angle_gamma   90.00
#
_symmetry.space_group_name_H-M   'P 1'
#
loop_
_entity.id
_entity.type
_entity.pdbx_description
1 polymer ?
#
loop_
_entity_poly.entity_id
_entity_poly.type
_entity_poly.pdbx_seq_one_letter_code
_entity_poly.pdbx_strand_id
1 'polypeptide(L)'
;MEGVERNSSIFSPRPFQEWSLAFWTLCSVMVPVLITLWCSFRRSRRQELMQDILRKSKHNWQDTDLFSQPTYCCICSLHILQGAFCNCCGLCVDEECLKKADRRFLCKEIIMRGESGFRTSMVHQWIRGNVPLCSYCVVCKQQCGTQPKLCDYRCVWCQQTVHDECMQSSLKNGTCELGEFRSLIIPPYYLFNVSQMRKDKRVDYGKLAASCEKNWTPLIILANTRSGNNMGETLLGQFKMLLNPIQIFELTKTTPAKALQLCTWLPCNSARVLVCGGDGTVGWVLDAIDDMKIKGQERYIPQVAILPLGTGNDLSNTLGWGAGYAGEIPVEQILRNVMDADGIKLDRWKVQVTNKGYYNLRKLKVFTMNNYFSTGPDALMALNFHTHREKSPSLFSSRIINKAVYFFYGTKDCLVQECKDLNKKIESWMERELICPAWKAS
;
A
#
# COMPACT_ATOMS: atom_id res chain seq x y z
N MET A 1 33.44 60.42 57.59
CA MET A 1 33.73 59.29 58.49
C MET A 1 32.47 58.44 58.57
N GLU A 2 32.65 57.16 58.23
CA GLU A 2 31.79 55.97 58.43
C GLU A 2 30.51 56.22 59.26
N GLY A 3 29.28 55.91 58.85
CA GLY A 3 28.76 54.85 57.99
C GLY A 3 27.74 54.05 58.83
N VAL A 4 26.46 53.97 58.44
CA VAL A 4 25.55 52.84 58.73
C VAL A 4 24.38 52.87 57.75
N GLU A 5 24.19 51.70 57.14
CA GLU A 5 23.26 51.32 56.10
C GLU A 5 21.79 51.32 56.54
N ARG A 6 20.90 51.62 55.58
CA ARG A 6 19.49 51.27 55.65
C ARG A 6 19.21 50.38 54.43
N ASN A 7 19.41 49.07 54.57
CA ASN A 7 19.10 48.12 53.49
C ASN A 7 17.72 47.50 53.70
N SER A 8 16.90 47.74 52.68
CA SER A 8 15.52 47.33 52.48
C SER A 8 15.34 45.81 52.49
N SER A 9 14.26 45.37 53.13
CA SER A 9 13.71 44.02 53.07
C SER A 9 13.35 43.62 51.63
N ILE A 10 14.17 42.76 51.02
CA ILE A 10 13.83 42.01 49.81
C ILE A 10 13.22 40.68 50.27
N PHE A 11 11.93 40.51 49.99
CA PHE A 11 11.19 39.25 50.15
C PHE A 11 11.84 38.16 49.29
N SER A 12 12.49 37.19 49.93
CA SER A 12 12.92 35.94 49.27
C SER A 12 11.74 34.97 49.17
N PRO A 13 11.48 34.34 48.01
CA PRO A 13 10.45 33.31 47.90
C PRO A 13 10.87 32.08 48.71
N ARG A 14 9.94 31.52 49.49
CA ARG A 14 10.23 30.41 50.41
C ARG A 14 10.66 29.16 49.63
N PRO A 15 11.69 28.41 50.08
CA PRO A 15 12.23 27.24 49.39
C PRO A 15 11.18 26.14 49.12
N PHE A 16 10.12 26.07 49.92
CA PHE A 16 9.04 25.09 49.77
C PHE A 16 8.33 25.16 48.40
N GLN A 17 8.29 26.34 47.77
CA GLN A 17 7.61 26.55 46.50
C GLN A 17 8.41 26.02 45.29
N GLU A 18 9.74 26.05 45.37
CA GLU A 18 10.63 25.53 44.32
C GLU A 18 10.67 23.99 44.31
N TRP A 19 10.70 23.36 45.48
CA TRP A 19 10.61 21.89 45.61
C TRP A 19 9.27 21.35 45.11
N SER A 20 8.18 22.06 45.38
CA SER A 20 6.86 21.77 44.82
C SER A 20 6.87 21.84 43.29
N LEU A 21 7.44 22.91 42.71
CA LEU A 21 7.51 23.08 41.26
C LEU A 21 8.37 22.00 40.59
N ALA A 22 9.53 21.66 41.18
CA ALA A 22 10.39 20.60 40.69
C ALA A 22 9.72 19.22 40.75
N PHE A 23 8.94 18.95 41.81
CA PHE A 23 8.17 17.72 41.93
C PHE A 23 7.05 17.63 40.88
N TRP A 24 6.25 18.68 40.71
CA TRP A 24 5.17 18.69 39.71
C TRP A 24 5.69 18.64 38.28
N THR A 25 6.82 19.30 37.98
CA THR A 25 7.47 19.20 36.66
C THR A 25 8.01 17.79 36.42
N LEU A 26 8.67 17.16 37.39
CA LEU A 26 9.12 15.78 37.29
C LEU A 26 7.93 14.82 37.07
N CYS A 27 6.85 14.95 37.83
CA CYS A 27 5.63 14.16 37.64
C CYS A 27 5.00 14.40 36.26
N SER A 28 4.97 15.63 35.78
CA SER A 28 4.40 15.97 34.46
C SER A 28 5.14 15.32 33.29
N VAL A 29 6.42 14.98 33.46
CA VAL A 29 7.24 14.30 32.46
C VAL A 29 7.25 12.78 32.69
N MET A 30 7.44 12.34 33.93
CA MET A 30 7.59 10.92 34.26
C MET A 30 6.29 10.15 34.16
N VAL A 31 5.14 10.73 34.51
CA VAL A 31 3.85 10.04 34.42
C VAL A 31 3.49 9.69 32.97
N PRO A 32 3.57 10.59 31.98
CA PRO A 32 3.38 10.23 30.57
C PRO A 32 4.39 9.19 30.05
N VAL A 33 5.65 9.27 30.47
CA VAL A 33 6.69 8.29 30.09
C VAL A 33 6.36 6.90 30.65
N LEU A 34 5.96 6.80 31.91
CA LEU A 34 5.57 5.54 32.52
C LEU A 34 4.28 4.99 31.90
N ILE A 35 3.31 5.85 31.58
CA ILE A 35 2.09 5.45 30.86
C ILE A 35 2.44 4.92 29.47
N THR A 36 3.29 5.61 28.70
CA THR A 36 3.68 5.17 27.35
C THR A 36 4.48 3.87 27.38
N LEU A 37 5.39 3.70 28.34
CA LEU A 37 6.11 2.43 28.55
C LEU A 37 5.16 1.30 28.96
N TRP A 38 4.21 1.56 29.86
CA TRP A 38 3.20 0.58 30.26
C TRP A 38 2.29 0.19 29.09
N CYS A 39 1.82 1.16 28.32
CA CYS A 39 1.03 0.94 27.11
C CYS A 39 1.82 0.14 26.08
N SER A 40 3.10 0.47 25.85
CA SER A 40 3.99 -0.25 24.93
C SER A 40 4.21 -1.70 25.38
N PHE A 41 4.50 -1.92 26.66
CA PHE A 41 4.68 -3.25 27.22
C PHE A 41 3.39 -4.08 27.13
N ARG A 42 2.24 -3.49 27.49
CA ARG A 42 0.94 -4.16 27.37
C ARG A 42 0.61 -4.49 25.91
N ARG A 43 0.92 -3.60 24.97
CA ARG A 43 0.75 -3.82 23.53
C ARG A 43 1.63 -4.96 23.01
N SER A 44 2.90 -4.99 23.40
CA SER A 44 3.84 -6.06 23.04
C SER A 44 3.35 -7.42 23.53
N ARG A 45 2.95 -7.50 24.81
CA ARG A 45 2.45 -8.75 25.41
C ARG A 45 1.12 -9.21 24.80
N ARG A 46 0.26 -8.27 24.38
CA ARG A 46 -0.97 -8.56 23.62
C ARG A 46 -0.65 -9.14 22.24
N GLN A 47 0.27 -8.51 21.50
CA GLN A 47 0.68 -8.98 20.19
C GLN A 47 1.24 -10.41 20.23
N GLU A 48 2.03 -10.75 21.24
CA GLU A 48 2.54 -12.11 21.43
C GLU A 48 1.42 -13.13 21.67
N LEU A 49 0.47 -12.84 22.57
CA LEU A 49 -0.67 -13.72 22.86
C LEU A 49 -1.54 -13.95 21.62
N MET A 50 -1.69 -12.94 20.78
CA MET A 50 -2.54 -12.97 19.59
C MET A 50 -1.82 -13.66 18.41
N GLN A 51 -0.48 -13.61 18.36
CA GLN A 51 0.33 -14.12 17.26
C GLN A 51 0.07 -15.60 16.92
N ASP A 52 -0.20 -16.44 17.93
CA ASP A 52 -0.50 -17.86 17.72
C ASP A 52 -1.85 -18.10 17.03
N ILE A 53 -2.86 -17.29 17.35
CA ILE A 53 -4.17 -17.33 16.69
C ILE A 53 -4.02 -16.81 15.26
N LEU A 54 -3.32 -15.68 15.10
CA LEU A 54 -3.11 -15.00 13.82
C LEU A 54 -2.40 -15.90 12.80
N ARG A 55 -1.41 -16.68 13.23
CA ARG A 55 -0.62 -17.55 12.32
C ARG A 55 -1.41 -18.69 11.68
N LYS A 56 -2.47 -19.17 12.34
CA LYS A 56 -3.30 -20.30 11.86
C LYS A 56 -4.68 -19.86 11.36
N SER A 57 -5.02 -18.60 11.55
CA SER A 57 -6.31 -18.04 11.19
C SER A 57 -6.52 -18.01 9.67
N LYS A 58 -7.77 -18.21 9.25
CA LYS A 58 -8.22 -17.97 7.86
C LYS A 58 -8.53 -16.49 7.59
N HIS A 59 -8.56 -15.68 8.65
CA HIS A 59 -8.77 -14.24 8.59
C HIS A 59 -7.44 -13.50 8.61
N ASN A 60 -7.39 -12.34 7.97
CA ASN A 60 -6.25 -11.43 8.05
C ASN A 60 -6.51 -10.41 9.16
N TRP A 61 -6.51 -10.89 10.40
CA TRP A 61 -6.73 -10.10 11.60
C TRP A 61 -5.62 -9.07 11.80
N GLN A 62 -6.02 -7.87 12.21
CA GLN A 62 -5.18 -6.76 12.61
C GLN A 62 -5.74 -6.16 13.89
N ASP A 63 -4.87 -5.95 14.86
CA ASP A 63 -5.25 -5.35 16.14
C ASP A 63 -5.25 -3.82 16.02
N THR A 64 -6.23 -3.19 16.64
CA THR A 64 -6.32 -1.74 16.76
C THR A 64 -6.61 -1.34 18.20
N ASP A 65 -5.83 -0.38 18.69
CA ASP A 65 -5.99 0.17 20.03
C ASP A 65 -7.18 1.15 20.10
N LEU A 66 -7.56 1.72 18.96
CA LEU A 66 -8.71 2.61 18.86
C LEU A 66 -9.34 2.54 17.46
N PHE A 67 -10.62 2.17 17.40
CA PHE A 67 -11.39 2.31 16.17
C PHE A 67 -11.70 3.79 15.92
N SER A 68 -11.54 4.23 14.67
CA SER A 68 -11.80 5.62 14.26
C SER A 68 -13.29 5.96 14.16
N GLN A 69 -14.16 4.95 14.18
CA GLN A 69 -15.61 5.06 14.08
C GLN A 69 -16.28 4.19 15.14
N PRO A 70 -17.52 4.52 15.58
CA PRO A 70 -18.28 3.67 16.49
C PRO A 70 -18.36 2.23 15.95
N THR A 71 -17.73 1.30 16.68
CA THR A 71 -17.55 -0.08 16.24
C THR A 71 -18.12 -1.02 17.28
N TYR A 72 -18.77 -2.09 16.83
CA TYR A 72 -19.41 -3.09 17.69
C TYR A 72 -18.83 -4.46 17.41
N CYS A 73 -18.62 -5.26 18.46
CA CYS A 73 -18.13 -6.63 18.31
C CYS A 73 -19.17 -7.51 17.61
N CYS A 74 -18.78 -8.19 16.55
CA CYS A 74 -19.66 -9.08 15.78
C CYS A 74 -20.07 -10.37 16.52
N ILE A 75 -19.55 -10.62 17.71
CA ILE A 75 -19.91 -11.77 18.57
C ILE A 75 -20.83 -11.34 19.72
N CYS A 76 -20.35 -10.44 20.60
CA CYS A 76 -21.09 -10.03 21.79
C CYS A 76 -22.04 -8.85 21.53
N SER A 77 -21.95 -8.20 20.37
CA SER A 77 -22.75 -7.02 19.96
C SER A 77 -22.53 -5.77 20.83
N LEU A 78 -21.57 -5.78 21.75
CA LEU A 78 -21.21 -4.64 22.57
C LEU A 78 -20.35 -3.64 21.78
N HIS A 79 -20.46 -2.37 22.14
CA HIS A 79 -19.60 -1.32 21.61
C HIS A 79 -18.15 -1.55 22.06
N ILE A 80 -17.21 -1.47 21.12
CA ILE A 80 -15.78 -1.70 21.36
C ILE A 80 -14.97 -0.50 20.92
N LEU A 81 -14.07 -0.05 21.79
CA LEU A 81 -13.08 0.99 21.46
C LEU A 81 -11.79 0.38 20.93
N GLN A 82 -11.37 -0.74 21.52
CA GLN A 82 -10.17 -1.51 21.16
C GLN A 82 -10.57 -2.94 20.80
N GLY A 83 -9.82 -3.56 19.88
CA GLY A 83 -10.08 -4.94 19.47
C GLY A 83 -9.32 -5.33 18.21
N ALA A 84 -9.83 -6.33 17.52
CA ALA A 84 -9.26 -6.82 16.26
C ALA A 84 -10.26 -6.66 15.12
N PHE A 85 -9.76 -6.39 13.91
CA PHE A 85 -10.55 -6.39 12.69
C PHE A 85 -9.88 -7.19 11.58
N CYS A 86 -10.67 -7.80 10.71
CA CYS A 86 -10.14 -8.57 9.58
C CYS A 86 -10.04 -7.71 8.32
N ASN A 87 -8.83 -7.56 7.77
CA ASN A 87 -8.55 -6.81 6.54
C ASN A 87 -9.20 -7.39 5.27
N CYS A 88 -9.72 -8.62 5.31
CA CYS A 88 -10.35 -9.23 4.13
C CYS A 88 -11.87 -9.09 4.16
N CYS A 89 -12.50 -9.39 5.30
CA CYS A 89 -13.96 -9.43 5.41
C CYS A 89 -14.54 -8.23 6.19
N GLY A 90 -13.72 -7.49 6.94
CA GLY A 90 -14.14 -6.36 7.77
C GLY A 90 -14.90 -6.77 9.04
N LEU A 91 -14.72 -8.01 9.50
CA LEU A 91 -15.26 -8.47 10.78
C LEU A 91 -14.52 -7.76 11.92
N CYS A 92 -15.24 -7.18 12.88
CA CYS A 92 -14.65 -6.50 14.05
C CYS A 92 -15.06 -7.20 15.34
N VAL A 93 -14.12 -7.41 16.25
CA VAL A 93 -14.32 -8.17 17.49
C VAL A 93 -13.49 -7.62 18.64
N ASP A 94 -13.98 -7.77 19.86
CA ASP A 94 -13.14 -7.57 21.04
C ASP A 94 -12.09 -8.68 21.19
N GLU A 95 -11.11 -8.44 22.07
CA GLU A 95 -9.99 -9.35 22.35
C GLU A 95 -10.45 -10.74 22.84
N GLU A 96 -11.53 -10.81 23.64
CA GLU A 96 -12.02 -12.06 24.24
C GLU A 96 -12.82 -12.90 23.22
N CYS A 97 -13.49 -12.24 22.29
CA CYS A 97 -14.32 -12.84 21.26
C CYS A 97 -13.52 -13.29 20.03
N LEU A 98 -12.26 -12.89 19.87
CA LEU A 98 -11.43 -13.20 18.71
C LEU A 98 -11.41 -14.70 18.37
N LYS A 99 -11.11 -15.56 19.35
CA LYS A 99 -11.07 -17.02 19.14
C LYS A 99 -12.43 -17.60 18.73
N LYS A 100 -13.53 -17.08 19.29
CA LYS A 100 -14.89 -17.51 18.94
C LYS A 100 -15.25 -17.06 17.52
N ALA A 101 -14.85 -15.85 17.15
CA ALA A 101 -15.10 -15.29 15.83
C ALA A 101 -14.35 -16.03 14.73
N ASP A 102 -13.09 -16.35 14.95
CA ASP A 102 -12.25 -17.08 14.00
C ASP A 102 -12.84 -18.45 13.61
N ARG A 103 -13.49 -19.12 14.58
CA ARG A 103 -14.16 -20.41 14.37
C ARG A 103 -15.55 -20.27 13.76
N ARG A 104 -16.30 -19.23 14.17
CA ARG A 104 -17.72 -19.05 13.80
C ARG A 104 -17.90 -18.46 12.41
N PHE A 105 -17.06 -17.49 12.03
CA PHE A 105 -17.23 -16.74 10.78
C PHE A 105 -16.22 -17.20 9.74
N LEU A 106 -16.69 -17.35 8.50
CA LEU A 106 -15.82 -17.57 7.36
C LEU A 106 -15.27 -16.23 6.86
N CYS A 107 -13.99 -16.21 6.51
CA CYS A 107 -13.37 -15.09 5.80
C CYS A 107 -13.70 -15.15 4.30
N LYS A 108 -13.21 -14.18 3.52
CA LYS A 108 -13.24 -14.24 2.05
C LYS A 108 -12.51 -15.50 1.57
N GLU A 109 -13.21 -16.36 0.86
CA GLU A 109 -12.61 -17.55 0.25
C GLU A 109 -11.84 -17.16 -1.02
N ILE A 110 -10.54 -17.44 -1.05
CA ILE A 110 -9.68 -17.05 -2.18
C ILE A 110 -9.97 -17.90 -3.43
N ILE A 111 -10.21 -19.20 -3.22
CA ILE A 111 -10.54 -20.19 -4.25
C ILE A 111 -11.73 -20.99 -3.74
N MET A 112 -12.87 -20.92 -4.43
CA MET A 112 -14.08 -21.61 -3.99
C MET A 112 -14.04 -23.08 -4.36
N ARG A 113 -13.99 -23.98 -3.37
CA ARG A 113 -14.02 -25.43 -3.63
C ARG A 113 -15.45 -25.86 -3.94
N GLY A 114 -15.68 -26.34 -5.16
CA GLY A 114 -16.96 -26.91 -5.59
C GLY A 114 -16.98 -28.43 -5.58
N GLU A 115 -18.17 -29.01 -5.33
CA GLU A 115 -18.50 -30.38 -5.76
C GLU A 115 -18.54 -30.44 -7.30
N SER A 116 -18.26 -31.61 -7.85
CA SER A 116 -18.01 -31.91 -9.27
C SER A 116 -18.76 -31.01 -10.28
N GLY A 117 -18.02 -30.14 -10.98
CA GLY A 117 -18.52 -29.32 -12.10
C GLY A 117 -17.85 -27.94 -12.22
N PHE A 118 -18.03 -27.28 -13.38
CA PHE A 118 -17.64 -25.87 -13.58
C PHE A 118 -18.67 -24.96 -12.91
N ARG A 119 -18.28 -24.24 -11.86
CA ARG A 119 -19.10 -23.17 -11.26
C ARG A 119 -18.87 -21.85 -11.97
N THR A 120 -19.95 -21.11 -12.19
CA THR A 120 -19.97 -19.77 -12.82
C THR A 120 -20.57 -18.69 -11.92
N SER A 121 -21.08 -19.05 -10.74
CA SER A 121 -21.72 -18.12 -9.82
C SER A 121 -21.36 -18.41 -8.36
N MET A 122 -21.60 -17.43 -7.50
CA MET A 122 -21.43 -17.52 -6.06
C MET A 122 -22.56 -16.79 -5.35
N VAL A 123 -22.86 -17.16 -4.11
CA VAL A 123 -23.87 -16.48 -3.28
C VAL A 123 -23.26 -15.33 -2.50
N HIS A 124 -24.10 -14.39 -2.05
CA HIS A 124 -23.66 -13.35 -1.14
C HIS A 124 -23.14 -13.95 0.19
N GLN A 125 -22.01 -13.42 0.66
CA GLN A 125 -21.48 -13.69 2.00
C GLN A 125 -21.68 -12.43 2.86
N TRP A 126 -22.70 -12.47 3.71
CA TRP A 126 -23.12 -11.34 4.54
C TRP A 126 -22.43 -11.33 5.90
N ILE A 127 -21.95 -10.16 6.32
CA ILE A 127 -21.50 -9.87 7.69
C ILE A 127 -22.42 -8.81 8.27
N ARG A 128 -22.86 -9.02 9.51
CA ARG A 128 -23.74 -8.10 10.23
C ARG A 128 -22.95 -7.03 10.97
N GLY A 129 -23.39 -5.79 10.91
CA GLY A 129 -22.82 -4.67 11.66
C GLY A 129 -21.59 -4.03 11.02
N ASN A 130 -21.15 -2.93 11.64
CA ASN A 130 -19.99 -2.13 11.23
C ASN A 130 -20.03 -1.78 9.73
N VAL A 131 -21.22 -1.40 9.27
CA VAL A 131 -21.45 -1.00 7.90
C VAL A 131 -20.76 0.36 7.65
N PRO A 132 -20.05 0.55 6.52
CA PRO A 132 -19.40 1.81 6.21
C PRO A 132 -20.36 3.00 6.26
N LEU A 133 -19.86 4.17 6.67
CA LEU A 133 -20.63 5.41 6.65
C LEU A 133 -21.17 5.69 5.24
N CYS A 134 -22.33 6.36 5.18
CA CYS A 134 -23.01 6.69 3.93
C CYS A 134 -23.36 5.48 3.04
N SER A 135 -23.53 4.30 3.63
CA SER A 135 -24.06 3.13 2.92
C SER A 135 -25.58 3.19 2.82
N TYR A 136 -26.14 2.70 1.72
CA TYR A 136 -27.58 2.70 1.45
C TYR A 136 -28.09 1.28 1.22
N CYS A 137 -29.27 1.00 1.78
CA CYS A 137 -29.90 -0.30 1.64
C CYS A 137 -30.24 -0.58 0.17
N VAL A 138 -29.82 -1.74 -0.33
CA VAL A 138 -30.09 -2.16 -1.71
C VAL A 138 -31.58 -2.26 -2.02
N VAL A 139 -32.41 -2.53 -1.00
CA VAL A 139 -33.87 -2.73 -1.11
C VAL A 139 -34.62 -1.39 -1.01
N CYS A 140 -34.58 -0.72 0.14
CA CYS A 140 -35.40 0.48 0.39
C CYS A 140 -34.71 1.80 0.03
N LYS A 141 -33.43 1.78 -0.35
CA LYS A 141 -32.59 2.95 -0.68
C LYS A 141 -32.39 3.96 0.47
N GLN A 142 -32.73 3.61 1.70
CA GLN A 142 -32.47 4.42 2.89
C GLN A 142 -31.10 4.11 3.50
N GLN A 143 -30.55 5.04 4.29
CA GLN A 143 -29.21 4.91 4.89
C GLN A 143 -29.14 3.76 5.89
N CYS A 144 -28.10 2.93 5.80
CA CYS A 144 -27.77 1.85 6.73
C CYS A 144 -26.79 2.32 7.83
N GLY A 145 -26.69 1.54 8.91
CA GLY A 145 -25.72 1.74 9.99
C GLY A 145 -26.02 2.94 10.87
N THR A 146 -27.26 3.42 10.90
CA THR A 146 -27.67 4.62 11.66
C THR A 146 -27.96 4.33 13.13
N GLN A 147 -28.20 3.07 13.49
CA GLN A 147 -28.53 2.70 14.87
C GLN A 147 -27.26 2.51 15.70
N PRO A 148 -27.21 2.95 16.97
CA PRO A 148 -26.05 2.81 17.86
C PRO A 148 -25.94 1.37 18.41
N LYS A 149 -25.97 0.37 17.53
CA LYS A 149 -25.84 -1.05 17.83
C LYS A 149 -25.32 -1.81 16.60
N LEU A 150 -24.93 -3.08 16.82
CA LEU A 150 -24.64 -4.00 15.72
C LEU A 150 -25.92 -4.30 14.91
N CYS A 151 -26.10 -3.61 13.79
CA CYS A 151 -27.26 -3.71 12.90
C CYS A 151 -26.85 -3.70 11.44
N ASP A 152 -27.79 -4.11 10.58
CA ASP A 152 -27.67 -4.17 9.13
C ASP A 152 -26.57 -5.15 8.66
N TYR A 153 -26.56 -5.43 7.37
CA TYR A 153 -25.65 -6.39 6.77
C TYR A 153 -24.87 -5.76 5.61
N ARG A 154 -23.63 -6.19 5.45
CA ARG A 154 -22.78 -5.90 4.28
C ARG A 154 -22.30 -7.19 3.64
N CYS A 155 -22.39 -7.28 2.32
CA CYS A 155 -21.78 -8.38 1.59
C CYS A 155 -20.27 -8.14 1.45
N VAL A 156 -19.45 -9.11 1.84
CA VAL A 156 -17.98 -8.95 1.81
C VAL A 156 -17.40 -8.86 0.40
N TRP A 157 -18.14 -9.28 -0.62
CA TRP A 157 -17.69 -9.26 -2.02
C TRP A 157 -18.22 -8.02 -2.75
N CYS A 158 -19.54 -7.95 -3.00
CA CYS A 158 -20.13 -6.84 -3.76
C CYS A 158 -20.30 -5.54 -2.97
N GLN A 159 -19.96 -5.51 -1.68
CA GLN A 159 -20.12 -4.36 -0.77
C GLN A 159 -21.56 -3.84 -0.60
N GLN A 160 -22.56 -4.48 -1.20
CA GLN A 160 -23.96 -4.09 -0.99
C GLN A 160 -24.32 -4.19 0.49
N THR A 161 -25.19 -3.27 0.91
CA THR A 161 -25.69 -3.19 2.26
C THR A 161 -27.20 -3.34 2.30
N VAL A 162 -27.73 -3.91 3.38
CA VAL A 162 -29.17 -4.11 3.55
C VAL A 162 -29.55 -4.03 5.02
N HIS A 163 -30.69 -3.40 5.30
CA HIS A 163 -31.21 -3.33 6.67
C HIS A 163 -31.58 -4.70 7.23
N ASP A 164 -31.57 -4.85 8.56
CA ASP A 164 -32.08 -6.06 9.22
C ASP A 164 -33.50 -6.42 8.74
N GLU A 165 -34.40 -5.43 8.66
CA GLU A 165 -35.81 -5.60 8.27
C GLU A 165 -35.98 -5.85 6.76
N CYS A 166 -35.01 -5.40 5.94
CA CYS A 166 -35.03 -5.58 4.49
C CYS A 166 -34.39 -6.92 4.05
N MET A 167 -33.79 -7.68 4.98
CA MET A 167 -33.09 -8.92 4.68
C MET A 167 -34.08 -10.06 4.38
N GLN A 168 -34.44 -10.22 3.10
CA GLN A 168 -35.31 -11.29 2.62
C GLN A 168 -34.52 -12.58 2.33
N SER A 169 -35.20 -13.73 2.36
CA SER A 169 -34.58 -15.05 2.09
C SER A 169 -33.98 -15.17 0.69
N SER A 170 -34.65 -14.57 -0.31
CA SER A 170 -34.19 -14.49 -1.70
C SER A 170 -32.86 -13.75 -1.83
N LEU A 171 -32.69 -12.63 -1.12
CA LEU A 171 -31.44 -11.86 -1.11
C LEU A 171 -30.35 -12.57 -0.32
N LYS A 172 -30.71 -13.18 0.81
CA LYS A 172 -29.77 -13.91 1.67
C LYS A 172 -29.09 -15.06 0.91
N ASN A 173 -29.84 -15.77 0.07
CA ASN A 173 -29.34 -16.88 -0.76
C ASN A 173 -29.13 -16.48 -2.23
N GLY A 174 -29.19 -15.18 -2.53
CA GLY A 174 -29.07 -14.66 -3.89
C GLY A 174 -27.65 -14.76 -4.44
N THR A 175 -27.54 -14.69 -5.76
CA THR A 175 -26.26 -14.68 -6.47
C THR A 175 -25.58 -13.32 -6.34
N CYS A 176 -24.32 -13.32 -5.92
CA CYS A 176 -23.50 -12.12 -5.82
C CYS A 176 -22.81 -11.80 -7.15
N GLU A 177 -23.09 -10.61 -7.67
CA GLU A 177 -22.49 -10.11 -8.93
C GLU A 177 -21.15 -9.38 -8.73
N LEU A 178 -20.53 -9.50 -7.55
CA LEU A 178 -19.26 -8.86 -7.16
C LEU A 178 -19.26 -7.32 -7.14
N GLY A 179 -20.38 -6.68 -7.44
CA GLY A 179 -20.60 -5.25 -7.22
C GLY A 179 -19.92 -4.35 -8.25
N GLU A 180 -19.67 -3.11 -7.87
CA GLU A 180 -19.10 -2.06 -8.74
C GLU A 180 -17.78 -2.48 -9.40
N PHE A 181 -16.88 -3.09 -8.62
CA PHE A 181 -15.53 -3.45 -9.07
C PHE A 181 -15.43 -4.86 -9.68
N ARG A 182 -16.56 -5.47 -10.10
CA ARG A 182 -16.58 -6.85 -10.61
C ARG A 182 -15.63 -7.09 -11.79
N SER A 183 -15.40 -6.09 -12.65
CA SER A 183 -14.46 -6.16 -13.77
C SER A 183 -13.00 -6.30 -13.31
N LEU A 184 -12.67 -5.78 -12.12
CA LEU A 184 -11.33 -5.82 -11.54
C LEU A 184 -11.09 -7.06 -10.67
N ILE A 185 -12.15 -7.69 -10.16
CA ILE A 185 -12.06 -8.81 -9.20
C ILE A 185 -11.76 -10.11 -9.95
N ILE A 186 -10.82 -10.90 -9.44
CA ILE A 186 -10.68 -12.31 -9.83
C ILE A 186 -11.66 -13.15 -9.01
N PRO A 187 -12.73 -13.70 -9.62
CA PRO A 187 -13.72 -14.44 -8.84
C PRO A 187 -13.13 -15.74 -8.27
N PRO A 188 -13.50 -16.15 -7.04
CA PRO A 188 -13.02 -17.40 -6.46
C PRO A 188 -13.34 -18.65 -7.29
N TYR A 189 -14.46 -18.67 -8.04
CA TYR A 189 -14.82 -19.76 -8.94
C TYR A 189 -13.91 -19.84 -10.18
N TYR A 190 -13.42 -18.70 -10.69
CA TYR A 190 -12.49 -18.66 -11.82
C TYR A 190 -11.20 -19.41 -11.47
N LEU A 191 -10.61 -19.10 -10.31
CA LEU A 191 -9.37 -19.74 -9.86
C LEU A 191 -9.53 -21.24 -9.61
N PHE A 192 -10.70 -21.66 -9.12
CA PHE A 192 -11.00 -23.08 -8.98
C PHE A 192 -10.98 -23.78 -10.33
N ASN A 193 -11.68 -23.23 -11.32
CA ASN A 193 -11.73 -23.78 -12.67
C ASN A 193 -10.33 -23.80 -13.33
N VAL A 194 -9.51 -22.76 -13.15
CA VAL A 194 -8.09 -22.75 -13.57
C VAL A 194 -7.32 -23.90 -12.93
N SER A 195 -7.51 -24.14 -11.63
CA SER A 195 -6.80 -25.20 -10.91
C SER A 195 -7.18 -26.60 -11.40
N GLN A 196 -8.44 -26.82 -11.82
CA GLN A 196 -8.89 -28.09 -12.40
C GLN A 196 -8.36 -28.28 -13.82
N MET A 197 -8.50 -27.27 -14.69
CA MET A 197 -8.05 -27.32 -16.08
C MET A 197 -6.55 -27.57 -16.23
N ARG A 198 -5.76 -27.08 -15.27
CA ARG A 198 -4.31 -27.36 -15.21
C ARG A 198 -3.97 -28.80 -14.89
N LYS A 199 -4.79 -29.47 -14.07
CA LYS A 199 -4.66 -30.92 -13.84
C LYS A 199 -4.98 -31.69 -15.10
N ASP A 200 -6.00 -31.23 -15.84
CA ASP A 200 -6.50 -31.89 -17.05
C ASP A 200 -5.72 -31.52 -18.34
N LYS A 201 -4.70 -30.66 -18.25
CA LYS A 201 -3.86 -30.16 -19.36
C LYS A 201 -4.63 -29.49 -20.51
N ARG A 202 -5.90 -29.11 -20.32
CA ARG A 202 -6.75 -28.43 -21.31
C ARG A 202 -6.89 -26.96 -20.94
N VAL A 203 -5.87 -26.14 -21.20
CA VAL A 203 -5.87 -24.74 -20.74
C VAL A 203 -6.41 -23.82 -21.82
N ASP A 204 -7.63 -23.33 -21.65
CA ASP A 204 -8.21 -22.25 -22.44
C ASP A 204 -8.80 -21.17 -21.51
N TYR A 205 -7.99 -20.16 -21.19
CA TYR A 205 -8.39 -19.06 -20.31
C TYR A 205 -9.45 -18.16 -20.93
N GLY A 206 -9.49 -18.06 -22.27
CA GLY A 206 -10.47 -17.24 -22.98
C GLY A 206 -11.89 -17.77 -22.80
N LYS A 207 -12.08 -19.10 -22.97
CA LYS A 207 -13.38 -19.74 -22.70
C LYS A 207 -13.82 -19.61 -21.26
N LEU A 208 -12.89 -19.69 -20.31
CA LEU A 208 -13.22 -19.57 -18.90
C LEU A 208 -13.67 -18.15 -18.56
N ALA A 209 -12.98 -17.14 -19.10
CA ALA A 209 -13.35 -15.74 -18.93
C ALA A 209 -14.64 -15.33 -19.66
N ALA A 210 -15.17 -16.13 -20.58
CA ALA A 210 -16.48 -15.89 -21.17
C ALA A 210 -17.63 -15.96 -20.14
N SER A 211 -17.38 -16.62 -19.00
CA SER A 211 -18.29 -16.61 -17.85
C SER A 211 -18.16 -15.35 -16.97
N CYS A 212 -17.12 -14.53 -17.22
CA CYS A 212 -16.91 -13.24 -16.60
C CYS A 212 -17.49 -12.10 -17.47
N GLU A 213 -17.38 -10.85 -17.00
CA GLU A 213 -17.91 -9.67 -17.69
C GLU A 213 -17.29 -9.44 -19.09
N LYS A 214 -18.06 -8.81 -19.99
CA LYS A 214 -17.71 -8.56 -21.40
C LYS A 214 -16.43 -7.72 -21.60
N ASN A 215 -15.93 -7.05 -20.56
CA ASN A 215 -14.66 -6.32 -20.52
C ASN A 215 -13.92 -6.60 -19.20
N TRP A 216 -13.78 -7.88 -18.83
CA TRP A 216 -13.11 -8.27 -17.59
C TRP A 216 -11.62 -7.93 -17.63
N THR A 217 -11.19 -6.98 -16.78
CA THR A 217 -9.82 -6.49 -16.68
C THR A 217 -9.28 -6.63 -15.26
N PRO A 218 -8.88 -7.84 -14.83
CA PRO A 218 -8.47 -8.08 -13.46
C PRO A 218 -7.30 -7.20 -13.03
N LEU A 219 -7.41 -6.63 -11.82
CA LEU A 219 -6.38 -5.75 -11.28
C LEU A 219 -5.52 -6.48 -10.24
N ILE A 220 -4.21 -6.44 -10.39
CA ILE A 220 -3.26 -6.95 -9.41
C ILE A 220 -2.60 -5.75 -8.71
N ILE A 221 -2.59 -5.76 -7.38
CA ILE A 221 -2.01 -4.70 -6.57
C ILE A 221 -0.63 -5.13 -6.09
N LEU A 222 0.40 -4.35 -6.41
CA LEU A 222 1.77 -4.54 -5.94
C LEU A 222 2.17 -3.34 -5.07
N ALA A 223 2.21 -3.50 -3.75
CA ALA A 223 2.58 -2.41 -2.86
C ALA A 223 3.93 -2.64 -2.17
N ASN A 224 4.77 -1.61 -2.17
CA ASN A 224 5.97 -1.58 -1.36
C ASN A 224 5.68 -0.82 -0.05
N THR A 225 5.47 -1.56 1.05
CA THR A 225 5.14 -1.03 2.37
C THR A 225 6.22 -0.16 3.00
N ARG A 226 7.46 -0.21 2.48
CA ARG A 226 8.56 0.67 2.91
C ARG A 226 8.58 2.02 2.18
N SER A 227 7.74 2.19 1.14
CA SER A 227 7.64 3.46 0.42
C SER A 227 6.70 4.43 1.15
N GLY A 228 7.16 5.67 1.32
CA GLY A 228 6.37 6.73 1.96
C GLY A 228 6.30 6.60 3.48
N ASN A 229 5.25 7.16 4.06
CA ASN A 229 4.93 7.21 5.49
C ASN A 229 4.29 5.91 6.03
N ASN A 230 4.71 4.74 5.54
CA ASN A 230 4.19 3.41 5.93
C ASN A 230 2.66 3.20 5.69
N MET A 231 2.01 4.01 4.86
CA MET A 231 0.59 3.84 4.50
C MET A 231 0.30 2.55 3.70
N GLY A 232 1.34 1.88 3.20
CA GLY A 232 1.19 0.69 2.37
C GLY A 232 0.43 -0.44 3.04
N GLU A 233 0.59 -0.65 4.36
CA GLU A 233 -0.08 -1.73 5.07
C GLU A 233 -1.60 -1.50 5.15
N THR A 234 -2.01 -0.29 5.53
CA THR A 234 -3.41 0.13 5.56
C THR A 234 -4.05 0.03 4.18
N LEU A 235 -3.36 0.50 3.13
CA LEU A 235 -3.82 0.39 1.74
C LEU A 235 -4.03 -1.06 1.32
N LEU A 236 -3.07 -1.95 1.61
CA LEU A 236 -3.20 -3.37 1.31
C LEU A 236 -4.43 -3.99 1.99
N GLY A 237 -4.73 -3.58 3.23
CA GLY A 237 -5.94 -3.99 3.95
C GLY A 237 -7.21 -3.53 3.24
N GLN A 238 -7.29 -2.25 2.88
CA GLN A 238 -8.43 -1.69 2.17
C GLN A 238 -8.65 -2.34 0.78
N PHE A 239 -7.59 -2.60 0.01
CA PHE A 239 -7.73 -3.33 -1.24
C PHE A 239 -8.19 -4.78 -1.04
N LYS A 240 -7.77 -5.48 0.02
CA LYS A 240 -8.28 -6.83 0.35
C LYS A 240 -9.77 -6.81 0.71
N MET A 241 -10.29 -5.71 1.26
CA MET A 241 -11.72 -5.56 1.53
C MET A 241 -12.55 -5.46 0.24
N LEU A 242 -12.01 -4.87 -0.83
CA LEU A 242 -12.73 -4.67 -2.09
C LEU A 242 -12.47 -5.78 -3.13
N LEU A 243 -11.23 -6.28 -3.22
CA LEU A 243 -10.81 -7.25 -4.22
C LEU A 243 -10.69 -8.67 -3.65
N ASN A 244 -10.32 -9.65 -4.49
CA ASN A 244 -9.92 -10.97 -4.00
C ASN A 244 -8.51 -10.87 -3.38
N PRO A 245 -8.29 -11.33 -2.13
CA PRO A 245 -6.98 -11.22 -1.47
C PRO A 245 -5.78 -11.79 -2.25
N ILE A 246 -6.00 -12.74 -3.18
CA ILE A 246 -4.93 -13.25 -4.07
C ILE A 246 -4.36 -12.21 -5.04
N GLN A 247 -5.10 -11.13 -5.29
CA GLN A 247 -4.68 -10.05 -6.17
C GLN A 247 -3.72 -9.08 -5.48
N ILE A 248 -3.50 -9.22 -4.17
CA ILE A 248 -2.89 -8.20 -3.33
C ILE A 248 -1.52 -8.69 -2.82
N PHE A 249 -0.43 -8.13 -3.37
CA PHE A 249 0.92 -8.53 -3.04
C PHE A 249 1.72 -7.43 -2.35
N GLU A 250 2.39 -7.81 -1.27
CA GLU A 250 3.37 -6.97 -0.59
C GLU A 250 4.78 -7.27 -1.15
N LEU A 251 5.42 -6.26 -1.75
CA LEU A 251 6.69 -6.39 -2.45
C LEU A 251 7.90 -6.64 -1.54
N THR A 252 7.76 -6.39 -0.23
CA THR A 252 8.77 -6.76 0.78
C THR A 252 8.79 -8.27 1.04
N LYS A 253 7.68 -8.97 0.73
CA LYS A 253 7.49 -10.42 0.97
C LYS A 253 7.53 -11.23 -0.33
N THR A 254 7.03 -10.67 -1.43
CA THR A 254 6.92 -11.35 -2.73
C THR A 254 7.56 -10.50 -3.82
N THR A 255 8.46 -11.08 -4.61
CA THR A 255 9.09 -10.36 -5.72
C THR A 255 8.09 -10.07 -6.85
N PRO A 256 8.25 -8.98 -7.63
CA PRO A 256 7.39 -8.69 -8.77
C PRO A 256 7.27 -9.86 -9.74
N ALA A 257 8.39 -10.52 -10.07
CA ALA A 257 8.39 -11.68 -10.97
C ALA A 257 7.49 -12.84 -10.48
N LYS A 258 7.42 -13.06 -9.15
CA LYS A 258 6.53 -14.08 -8.55
C LYS A 258 5.07 -13.61 -8.56
N ALA A 259 4.81 -12.35 -8.22
CA ALA A 259 3.45 -11.80 -8.21
C ALA A 259 2.84 -11.76 -9.61
N LEU A 260 3.62 -11.35 -10.63
CA LEU A 260 3.21 -11.29 -12.04
C LEU A 260 2.91 -12.67 -12.65
N GLN A 261 3.29 -13.78 -12.00
CA GLN A 261 2.86 -15.11 -12.44
C GLN A 261 1.34 -15.25 -12.47
N LEU A 262 0.61 -14.51 -11.62
CA LEU A 262 -0.85 -14.51 -11.64
C LEU A 262 -1.41 -14.03 -12.99
N CYS A 263 -0.73 -13.10 -13.69
CA CYS A 263 -1.14 -12.65 -15.02
C CYS A 263 -1.18 -13.80 -16.03
N THR A 264 -0.31 -14.81 -15.89
CA THR A 264 -0.26 -15.97 -16.79
C THR A 264 -1.45 -16.92 -16.60
N TRP A 265 -2.30 -16.67 -15.59
CA TRP A 265 -3.49 -17.46 -15.27
C TRP A 265 -4.76 -16.75 -15.74
N LEU A 266 -4.59 -15.59 -16.37
CA LEU A 266 -5.66 -14.74 -16.89
C LEU A 266 -5.68 -14.81 -18.43
N PRO A 267 -6.77 -14.38 -19.06
CA PRO A 267 -6.82 -14.21 -20.52
C PRO A 267 -5.70 -13.32 -21.04
N CYS A 268 -5.37 -13.50 -22.31
CA CYS A 268 -4.34 -12.70 -22.95
C CYS A 268 -4.73 -11.21 -22.95
N ASN A 269 -3.76 -10.34 -22.65
CA ASN A 269 -3.89 -8.88 -22.68
C ASN A 269 -5.05 -8.30 -21.84
N SER A 270 -5.53 -9.01 -20.80
CA SER A 270 -6.65 -8.54 -19.97
C SER A 270 -6.23 -7.96 -18.62
N ALA A 271 -5.02 -8.26 -18.14
CA ALA A 271 -4.61 -7.91 -16.78
C ALA A 271 -4.15 -6.43 -16.68
N ARG A 272 -4.46 -5.81 -15.54
CA ARG A 272 -3.87 -4.53 -15.10
C ARG A 272 -3.10 -4.74 -13.80
N VAL A 273 -2.07 -3.94 -13.57
CA VAL A 273 -1.29 -3.92 -12.33
C VAL A 273 -1.27 -2.49 -11.79
N LEU A 274 -1.65 -2.29 -10.53
CA LEU A 274 -1.43 -1.04 -9.80
C LEU A 274 -0.19 -1.19 -8.92
N VAL A 275 0.82 -0.37 -9.18
CA VAL A 275 2.05 -0.34 -8.38
C VAL A 275 1.99 0.79 -7.37
N CYS A 276 1.89 0.45 -6.08
CA CYS A 276 1.90 1.40 -4.98
C CYS A 276 3.33 1.55 -4.45
N GLY A 277 4.03 2.62 -4.85
CA GLY A 277 5.44 2.82 -4.53
C GLY A 277 6.01 4.13 -5.09
N GLY A 278 7.32 4.33 -4.95
CA GLY A 278 8.06 5.38 -5.68
C GLY A 278 8.67 4.87 -7.00
N ASP A 279 9.37 5.73 -7.73
CA ASP A 279 9.93 5.41 -9.05
C ASP A 279 10.80 4.14 -9.08
N GLY A 280 11.62 3.92 -8.05
CA GLY A 280 12.43 2.70 -7.96
C GLY A 280 11.60 1.42 -7.82
N THR A 281 10.44 1.49 -7.16
CA THR A 281 9.51 0.34 -7.08
C THR A 281 8.82 0.10 -8.41
N VAL A 282 8.37 1.17 -9.08
CA VAL A 282 7.76 1.09 -10.40
C VAL A 282 8.77 0.52 -11.41
N GLY A 283 10.02 1.00 -11.41
CA GLY A 283 11.10 0.48 -12.23
C GLY A 283 11.35 -1.01 -12.00
N TRP A 284 11.39 -1.46 -10.74
CA TRP A 284 11.56 -2.88 -10.41
C TRP A 284 10.44 -3.78 -10.96
N VAL A 285 9.19 -3.29 -10.94
CA VAL A 285 8.06 -4.01 -11.55
C VAL A 285 8.17 -4.04 -13.06
N LEU A 286 8.53 -2.91 -13.69
CA LEU A 286 8.70 -2.83 -15.14
C LEU A 286 9.86 -3.71 -15.65
N ASP A 287 10.95 -3.81 -14.89
CA ASP A 287 12.06 -4.74 -15.20
C ASP A 287 11.57 -6.20 -15.19
N ALA A 288 10.73 -6.57 -14.20
CA ALA A 288 10.14 -7.91 -14.16
C ALA A 288 9.17 -8.17 -15.32
N ILE A 289 8.50 -7.14 -15.84
CA ILE A 289 7.68 -7.23 -17.06
C ILE A 289 8.56 -7.41 -18.30
N ASP A 290 9.70 -6.73 -18.37
CA ASP A 290 10.67 -6.93 -19.46
C ASP A 290 11.25 -8.35 -19.44
N ASP A 291 11.51 -8.91 -18.25
CA ASP A 291 11.89 -10.33 -18.12
C ASP A 291 10.80 -11.29 -18.62
N MET A 292 9.51 -10.95 -18.45
CA MET A 292 8.40 -11.73 -19.01
C MET A 292 8.40 -11.69 -20.55
N LYS A 293 8.67 -10.53 -21.16
CA LYS A 293 8.84 -10.40 -22.62
C LYS A 293 9.95 -11.33 -23.13
N ILE A 294 11.12 -11.28 -22.48
CA ILE A 294 12.28 -12.10 -22.83
C ILE A 294 11.97 -13.60 -22.74
N LYS A 295 11.12 -14.01 -21.79
CA LYS A 295 10.65 -15.39 -21.63
C LYS A 295 9.53 -15.80 -22.61
N GLY A 296 9.18 -14.96 -23.58
CA GLY A 296 8.13 -15.22 -24.57
C GLY A 296 6.71 -15.15 -23.99
N GLN A 297 6.51 -14.47 -22.85
CA GLN A 297 5.21 -14.34 -22.19
C GLN A 297 4.47 -13.04 -22.59
N GLU A 298 4.70 -12.56 -23.82
CA GLU A 298 4.21 -11.25 -24.28
C GLU A 298 2.69 -11.10 -24.20
N ARG A 299 1.95 -12.19 -24.42
CA ARG A 299 0.49 -12.23 -24.36
C ARG A 299 -0.09 -12.02 -22.96
N TYR A 300 0.75 -12.07 -21.92
CA TYR A 300 0.34 -11.95 -20.51
C TYR A 300 0.89 -10.69 -19.85
N ILE A 301 1.42 -9.75 -20.62
CA ILE A 301 1.93 -8.48 -20.10
C ILE A 301 0.75 -7.62 -19.63
N PRO A 302 0.75 -7.19 -18.36
CA PRO A 302 -0.30 -6.31 -17.87
C PRO A 302 -0.05 -4.84 -18.25
N GLN A 303 -1.10 -4.05 -18.32
CA GLN A 303 -0.99 -2.58 -18.25
C GLN A 303 -0.60 -2.15 -16.84
N VAL A 304 0.18 -1.08 -16.69
CA VAL A 304 0.70 -0.62 -15.39
C VAL A 304 0.12 0.75 -15.05
N ALA A 305 -0.54 0.83 -13.90
CA ALA A 305 -0.96 2.05 -13.23
C ALA A 305 -0.07 2.31 -12.01
N ILE A 306 0.02 3.56 -11.56
CA ILE A 306 0.91 3.97 -10.46
C ILE A 306 0.09 4.64 -9.35
N LEU A 307 0.32 4.23 -8.11
CA LEU A 307 -0.08 4.98 -6.93
C LEU A 307 1.20 5.54 -6.25
N PRO A 308 1.44 6.87 -6.34
CA PRO A 308 2.72 7.47 -5.95
C PRO A 308 2.91 7.58 -4.44
N LEU A 309 3.50 6.54 -3.83
CA LEU A 309 3.82 6.52 -2.40
C LEU A 309 5.22 7.09 -2.09
N GLY A 310 6.06 7.28 -3.11
CA GLY A 310 7.43 7.80 -2.94
C GLY A 310 7.51 9.32 -2.71
N THR A 311 8.74 9.85 -2.71
CA THR A 311 9.01 11.29 -2.55
C THR A 311 9.15 12.03 -3.90
N GLY A 312 9.80 11.43 -4.89
CA GLY A 312 10.06 12.01 -6.22
C GLY A 312 8.90 11.81 -7.19
N ASN A 313 8.55 10.54 -7.47
CA ASN A 313 7.39 10.12 -8.27
C ASN A 313 7.30 10.78 -9.66
N ASP A 314 8.44 11.02 -10.31
CA ASP A 314 8.49 11.76 -11.58
C ASP A 314 7.71 11.05 -12.69
N LEU A 315 7.80 9.70 -12.73
CA LEU A 315 7.09 8.90 -13.72
C LEU A 315 5.57 9.00 -13.51
N SER A 316 5.13 8.91 -12.25
CA SER A 316 3.71 9.06 -11.89
C SER A 316 3.18 10.42 -12.28
N ASN A 317 3.93 11.49 -11.99
CA ASN A 317 3.54 12.85 -12.29
C ASN A 317 3.43 13.09 -13.80
N THR A 318 4.40 12.59 -14.58
CA THR A 318 4.41 12.69 -16.05
C THR A 318 3.24 11.94 -16.68
N LEU A 319 2.88 10.79 -16.13
CA LEU A 319 1.79 9.94 -16.60
C LEU A 319 0.40 10.37 -16.09
N GLY A 320 0.29 11.47 -15.34
CA GLY A 320 -1.00 11.98 -14.86
C GLY A 320 -1.56 11.27 -13.61
N TRP A 321 -0.80 10.39 -12.96
CA TRP A 321 -1.20 9.73 -11.71
C TRP A 321 -0.94 10.59 -10.46
N GLY A 322 -0.29 11.73 -10.64
CA GLY A 322 -0.03 12.73 -9.61
C GLY A 322 1.35 12.60 -8.96
N ALA A 323 1.71 13.64 -8.19
CA ALA A 323 3.04 13.78 -7.57
C ALA A 323 3.20 13.02 -6.25
N GLY A 324 2.11 12.56 -5.63
CA GLY A 324 2.14 11.87 -4.36
C GLY A 324 0.74 11.56 -3.83
N TYR A 325 0.64 10.52 -3.01
CA TYR A 325 -0.58 10.15 -2.30
C TYR A 325 -0.36 10.28 -0.79
N ALA A 326 -1.23 10.99 -0.07
CA ALA A 326 -1.14 11.18 1.40
C ALA A 326 -2.34 10.62 2.18
N GLY A 327 -3.19 9.80 1.55
CA GLY A 327 -4.40 9.24 2.19
C GLY A 327 -5.68 10.03 1.92
N GLU A 328 -5.62 11.08 1.10
CA GLU A 328 -6.73 11.98 0.79
C GLU A 328 -7.81 11.34 -0.10
N ILE A 329 -7.44 10.39 -0.96
CA ILE A 329 -8.36 9.74 -1.90
C ILE A 329 -8.70 8.33 -1.40
N PRO A 330 -9.98 7.97 -1.24
CA PRO A 330 -10.37 6.62 -0.82
C PRO A 330 -10.03 5.57 -1.90
N VAL A 331 -9.77 4.33 -1.49
CA VAL A 331 -9.35 3.26 -2.41
C VAL A 331 -10.37 2.96 -3.49
N GLU A 332 -11.66 3.14 -3.21
CA GLU A 332 -12.74 3.02 -4.18
C GLU A 332 -12.53 3.97 -5.35
N GLN A 333 -12.14 5.22 -5.06
CA GLN A 333 -11.86 6.21 -6.10
C GLN A 333 -10.57 5.88 -6.87
N ILE A 334 -9.55 5.32 -6.20
CA ILE A 334 -8.36 4.83 -6.89
C ILE A 334 -8.73 3.72 -7.89
N LEU A 335 -9.59 2.78 -7.50
CA LEU A 335 -10.06 1.71 -8.39
C LEU A 335 -10.83 2.26 -9.59
N ARG A 336 -11.71 3.25 -9.39
CA ARG A 336 -12.42 3.95 -10.48
C ARG A 336 -11.45 4.62 -11.45
N ASN A 337 -10.48 5.37 -10.92
CA ASN A 337 -9.45 6.01 -11.75
C ASN A 337 -8.68 4.97 -12.58
N VAL A 338 -8.39 3.79 -12.01
CA VAL A 338 -7.73 2.69 -12.75
C VAL A 338 -8.66 2.07 -13.80
N MET A 339 -9.96 1.97 -13.56
CA MET A 339 -10.94 1.49 -14.55
C MET A 339 -11.02 2.42 -15.75
N ASP A 340 -11.10 3.72 -15.48
CA ASP A 340 -11.31 4.78 -16.47
C ASP A 340 -10.01 5.19 -17.20
N ALA A 341 -8.85 4.73 -16.74
CA ALA A 341 -7.56 5.10 -17.31
C ALA A 341 -7.33 4.52 -18.72
N ASP A 342 -6.78 5.36 -19.59
CA ASP A 342 -6.31 4.99 -20.91
C ASP A 342 -4.91 4.40 -20.89
N GLY A 343 -4.66 3.47 -21.81
CA GLY A 343 -3.36 2.85 -21.99
C GLY A 343 -2.46 3.68 -22.91
N ILE A 344 -1.25 3.98 -22.45
CA ILE A 344 -0.19 4.58 -23.29
C ILE A 344 1.00 3.63 -23.42
N LYS A 345 1.75 3.78 -24.52
CA LYS A 345 3.04 3.10 -24.68
C LYS A 345 4.11 3.88 -23.94
N LEU A 346 4.97 3.17 -23.22
CA LEU A 346 6.10 3.74 -22.48
C LEU A 346 7.41 3.25 -23.09
N ASP A 347 8.23 4.18 -23.54
CA ASP A 347 9.58 3.89 -24.00
C ASP A 347 10.50 3.66 -22.79
N ARG A 348 11.39 2.67 -22.90
CA ARG A 348 12.35 2.30 -21.86
C ARG A 348 13.74 2.22 -22.46
N TRP A 349 14.71 2.87 -21.84
CA TRP A 349 16.02 3.07 -22.44
C TRP A 349 17.07 2.20 -21.72
N LYS A 350 18.08 1.72 -22.46
CA LYS A 350 19.20 0.97 -21.87
C LYS A 350 20.47 1.81 -21.92
N VAL A 351 21.09 2.00 -20.77
CA VAL A 351 22.39 2.68 -20.63
C VAL A 351 23.47 1.63 -20.42
N GLN A 352 24.44 1.59 -21.32
CA GLN A 352 25.57 0.66 -21.26
C GLN A 352 26.84 1.43 -20.86
N VAL A 353 27.48 0.98 -19.79
CA VAL A 353 28.70 1.60 -19.26
C VAL A 353 29.88 0.66 -19.44
N THR A 354 30.84 1.09 -20.25
CA THR A 354 32.10 0.38 -20.53
C THR A 354 33.29 1.17 -19.99
N ASN A 355 34.21 0.51 -19.29
CA ASN A 355 35.46 1.11 -18.85
C ASN A 355 36.56 0.80 -19.87
N LYS A 356 37.21 1.82 -20.44
CA LYS A 356 38.31 1.69 -21.41
C LYS A 356 39.67 1.43 -20.72
N GLY A 357 39.72 0.54 -19.71
CA GLY A 357 40.95 0.17 -19.02
C GLY A 357 41.74 -0.93 -19.75
N TYR A 358 43.07 -0.95 -19.61
CA TYR A 358 44.05 -1.77 -20.35
C TYR A 358 43.85 -3.31 -20.28
N TYR A 359 43.01 -3.80 -19.37
CA TYR A 359 42.58 -5.20 -19.32
C TYR A 359 41.08 -5.27 -19.60
N ASN A 360 40.72 -5.83 -20.76
CA ASN A 360 39.34 -6.09 -21.23
C ASN A 360 38.54 -7.11 -20.37
N LEU A 361 38.87 -7.25 -19.08
CA LEU A 361 38.31 -8.24 -18.16
C LEU A 361 37.14 -7.71 -17.31
N ARG A 362 36.78 -6.41 -17.41
CA ARG A 362 35.67 -5.85 -16.62
C ARG A 362 34.33 -6.00 -17.34
N LYS A 363 33.37 -6.61 -16.64
CA LYS A 363 31.99 -6.88 -17.11
C LYS A 363 31.27 -5.59 -17.51
N LEU A 364 30.67 -5.58 -18.70
CA LEU A 364 29.73 -4.55 -19.19
C LEU A 364 28.61 -4.34 -18.16
N LYS A 365 28.39 -3.10 -17.73
CA LYS A 365 27.24 -2.74 -16.88
C LYS A 365 26.12 -2.20 -17.75
N VAL A 366 24.93 -2.80 -17.65
CA VAL A 366 23.73 -2.37 -18.38
C VAL A 366 22.68 -1.95 -17.36
N PHE A 367 22.12 -0.77 -17.54
CA PHE A 367 21.06 -0.21 -16.70
C PHE A 367 19.83 0.08 -17.56
N THR A 368 18.64 -0.12 -17.00
CA THR A 368 17.38 0.31 -17.64
C THR A 368 16.91 1.60 -16.98
N MET A 369 16.54 2.58 -17.80
CA MET A 369 16.10 3.92 -17.37
C MET A 369 14.69 4.21 -17.89
N ASN A 370 13.93 4.95 -17.08
CA ASN A 370 12.52 5.29 -17.37
C ASN A 370 12.27 6.79 -17.51
N ASN A 371 13.07 7.61 -16.82
CA ASN A 371 12.83 9.04 -16.70
C ASN A 371 13.98 9.81 -17.35
N TYR A 372 15.15 9.80 -16.70
CA TYR A 372 16.31 10.56 -17.16
C TYR A 372 17.62 9.87 -16.76
N PHE A 373 18.70 10.30 -17.41
CA PHE A 373 20.08 10.00 -17.06
C PHE A 373 20.81 11.33 -16.86
N SER A 374 21.46 11.52 -15.72
CA SER A 374 22.21 12.75 -15.42
C SER A 374 23.65 12.45 -15.01
N THR A 375 24.53 13.43 -15.26
CA THR A 375 25.94 13.43 -14.82
C THR A 375 26.28 14.82 -14.32
N GLY A 376 27.18 14.93 -13.32
CA GLY A 376 27.59 16.22 -12.76
C GLY A 376 26.93 16.52 -11.42
N PRO A 377 26.74 17.81 -11.05
CA PRO A 377 26.29 18.20 -9.71
C PRO A 377 24.96 17.58 -9.30
N ASP A 378 23.97 17.52 -10.19
CA ASP A 378 22.68 16.86 -9.95
C ASP A 378 22.85 15.37 -9.58
N ALA A 379 23.63 14.64 -10.36
CA ALA A 379 23.90 13.23 -10.10
C ALA A 379 24.68 13.02 -8.80
N LEU A 380 25.61 13.93 -8.46
CA LEU A 380 26.35 13.92 -7.20
C LEU A 380 25.42 14.15 -6.01
N MET A 381 24.50 15.12 -6.11
CA MET A 381 23.48 15.38 -5.09
C MET A 381 22.59 14.16 -4.87
N ALA A 382 22.09 13.56 -5.97
CA ALA A 382 21.26 12.36 -5.90
C ALA A 382 22.02 11.19 -5.23
N LEU A 383 23.31 11.02 -5.54
CA LEU A 383 24.19 10.02 -4.92
C LEU A 383 24.41 10.29 -3.42
N ASN A 384 24.69 11.54 -3.04
CA ASN A 384 24.88 11.95 -1.65
C ASN A 384 23.61 11.72 -0.82
N PHE A 385 22.46 12.14 -1.35
CA PHE A 385 21.15 11.90 -0.75
C PHE A 385 20.87 10.40 -0.59
N HIS A 386 21.11 9.60 -1.63
CA HIS A 386 20.90 8.15 -1.60
C HIS A 386 21.80 7.48 -0.55
N THR A 387 23.08 7.83 -0.52
CA THR A 387 24.06 7.29 0.44
C THR A 387 23.68 7.62 1.89
N HIS A 388 23.20 8.84 2.14
CA HIS A 388 22.73 9.23 3.47
C HIS A 388 21.45 8.47 3.85
N ARG A 389 20.53 8.30 2.91
CA ARG A 389 19.31 7.51 3.11
C ARG A 389 19.60 6.06 3.48
N GLU A 390 20.60 5.44 2.88
CA GLU A 390 21.02 4.07 3.23
C GLU A 390 21.70 4.00 4.60
N LYS A 391 22.50 5.00 4.97
CA LYS A 391 23.17 5.05 6.28
C LYS A 391 22.21 5.30 7.44
N SER A 392 21.14 6.07 7.22
CA SER A 392 20.23 6.50 8.31
C SER A 392 18.76 6.44 7.89
N PRO A 393 18.21 5.26 7.56
CA PRO A 393 16.88 5.12 6.97
C PRO A 393 15.74 5.65 7.85
N SER A 394 15.89 5.65 9.18
CA SER A 394 14.89 6.18 10.12
C SER A 394 14.60 7.67 9.92
N LEU A 395 15.62 8.46 9.54
CA LEU A 395 15.50 9.89 9.25
C LEU A 395 14.69 10.18 7.98
N PHE A 396 14.61 9.20 7.06
CA PHE A 396 14.00 9.36 5.74
C PHE A 396 12.61 8.73 5.63
N SER A 397 11.95 8.51 6.76
CA SER A 397 10.59 7.95 6.85
C SER A 397 9.49 8.94 6.43
N SER A 398 9.79 10.25 6.43
CA SER A 398 8.83 11.29 6.05
C SER A 398 9.18 11.91 4.71
N ARG A 399 8.19 12.04 3.82
CA ARG A 399 8.34 12.71 2.52
C ARG A 399 8.72 14.18 2.66
N ILE A 400 8.19 14.87 3.67
CA ILE A 400 8.51 16.29 3.92
C ILE A 400 9.99 16.42 4.30
N ILE A 401 10.46 15.56 5.21
CA ILE A 401 11.87 15.53 5.62
C ILE A 401 12.75 15.17 4.42
N ASN A 402 12.35 14.18 3.62
CA ASN A 402 13.08 13.79 2.41
C ASN A 402 13.25 14.97 1.44
N LYS A 403 12.18 15.72 1.18
CA LYS A 403 12.24 16.92 0.32
C LYS A 403 13.12 18.01 0.92
N ALA A 404 13.02 18.27 2.22
CA ALA A 404 13.84 19.28 2.90
C ALA A 404 15.33 18.92 2.88
N VAL A 405 15.70 17.67 3.18
CA VAL A 405 17.08 17.19 3.13
C VAL A 405 17.63 17.30 1.71
N TYR A 406 16.84 16.90 0.70
CA TYR A 406 17.23 17.01 -0.70
C TYR A 406 17.48 18.47 -1.11
N PHE A 407 16.62 19.40 -0.66
CA PHE A 407 16.79 20.84 -0.87
C PHE A 407 18.10 21.37 -0.26
N PHE A 408 18.43 20.95 0.97
CA PHE A 408 19.70 21.35 1.61
C PHE A 408 20.94 20.83 0.88
N TYR A 409 20.91 19.60 0.36
CA TYR A 409 21.98 19.11 -0.53
C TYR A 409 22.09 19.96 -1.79
N GLY A 410 20.97 20.39 -2.37
CA GLY A 410 20.95 21.31 -3.50
C GLY A 410 21.66 22.63 -3.22
N THR A 411 21.42 23.22 -2.06
CA THR A 411 22.09 24.47 -1.67
C THR A 411 23.58 24.29 -1.35
N LYS A 412 23.99 23.12 -0.85
CA LYS A 412 25.38 22.84 -0.47
C LYS A 412 26.26 22.45 -1.65
N ASP A 413 25.77 21.60 -2.55
CA ASP A 413 26.57 21.02 -3.63
C ASP A 413 26.68 21.95 -4.86
N CYS A 414 25.82 22.96 -4.99
CA CYS A 414 26.06 24.10 -5.90
C CYS A 414 27.37 24.85 -5.59
N LEU A 415 27.94 24.67 -4.39
CA LEU A 415 29.19 25.28 -3.94
C LEU A 415 30.39 24.33 -4.06
N VAL A 416 30.21 23.08 -4.50
CA VAL A 416 31.23 22.03 -4.49
C VAL A 416 31.97 21.96 -5.84
N GLN A 417 33.31 22.04 -5.79
CA GLN A 417 34.19 22.05 -6.96
C GLN A 417 34.45 20.67 -7.60
N GLU A 418 33.87 19.58 -7.09
CA GLU A 418 34.17 18.22 -7.56
C GLU A 418 33.77 17.95 -9.02
N CYS A 419 32.77 18.67 -9.53
CA CYS A 419 32.33 18.58 -10.92
C CYS A 419 32.96 19.65 -11.84
N LYS A 420 33.98 20.38 -11.36
CA LYS A 420 34.65 21.43 -12.14
C LYS A 420 35.30 20.84 -13.39
N ASP A 421 35.15 21.54 -14.51
CA ASP A 421 35.66 21.15 -15.83
C ASP A 421 35.10 19.82 -16.37
N LEU A 422 33.99 19.30 -15.83
CA LEU A 422 33.35 18.08 -16.33
C LEU A 422 32.94 18.23 -17.81
N ASN A 423 32.51 19.43 -18.22
CA ASN A 423 32.19 19.77 -19.59
C ASN A 423 33.37 19.61 -20.56
N LYS A 424 34.61 19.70 -20.08
CA LYS A 424 35.83 19.48 -20.89
C LYS A 424 36.21 18.00 -20.99
N LYS A 425 35.55 17.12 -20.24
CA LYS A 425 35.85 15.68 -20.12
C LYS A 425 34.74 14.80 -20.69
N ILE A 426 33.63 15.38 -21.14
CA ILE A 426 32.49 14.67 -21.71
C ILE A 426 32.38 15.02 -23.19
N GLU A 427 32.41 13.98 -24.03
CA GLU A 427 32.07 14.05 -25.44
C GLU A 427 30.74 13.32 -25.65
N SER A 428 29.82 13.95 -26.37
CA SER A 428 28.52 13.37 -26.68
C SER A 428 28.41 13.10 -28.18
N TRP A 429 27.87 11.95 -28.53
CA TRP A 429 27.69 11.52 -29.90
C TRP A 429 26.26 11.04 -30.09
N MET A 430 25.60 11.46 -31.17
CA MET A 430 24.29 10.96 -31.57
C MET A 430 24.40 10.52 -33.02
N GLU A 431 23.97 9.29 -33.34
CA GLU A 431 24.00 8.76 -34.71
C GLU A 431 25.37 8.89 -35.42
N ARG A 432 26.46 8.85 -34.65
CA ARG A 432 27.87 9.02 -35.08
C ARG A 432 28.28 10.46 -35.42
N GLU A 433 27.43 11.44 -35.16
CA GLU A 433 27.76 12.85 -35.20
C GLU A 433 28.14 13.37 -33.81
N LEU A 434 29.23 14.14 -33.72
CA LEU A 434 29.64 14.79 -32.48
C LEU A 434 28.66 15.92 -32.17
N ILE A 435 27.92 15.80 -31.07
CA ILE A 435 27.09 16.89 -30.57
C ILE A 435 27.93 17.70 -29.59
N CYS A 436 28.19 18.96 -29.93
CA CYS A 436 28.84 19.89 -29.01
C CYS A 436 27.97 20.03 -27.73
N PRO A 437 28.53 19.95 -26.51
CA PRO A 437 27.73 19.94 -25.29
C PRO A 437 27.08 21.31 -25.04
N ALA A 438 25.89 21.55 -25.58
CA ALA A 438 25.08 22.72 -25.26
C ALA A 438 24.38 22.51 -23.90
N TRP A 439 25.15 22.48 -22.81
CA TRP A 439 24.60 22.58 -21.46
C TRP A 439 24.29 24.04 -21.17
N LYS A 440 23.10 24.53 -21.56
CA LYS A 440 22.57 25.76 -20.98
C LYS A 440 22.07 25.42 -19.57
N ALA A 441 22.84 25.82 -18.57
CA ALA A 441 22.31 25.97 -17.23
C ALA A 441 21.19 27.02 -17.28
N SER A 442 19.98 26.62 -16.93
CA SER A 442 18.85 27.50 -16.61
C SER A 442 18.60 27.46 -15.12
#